data_AF-A0AAT9M7G7-F1
#
_entry.id   AF-A0AAT9M7G7-F1
#
_cell.length_a   1.000
_cell.length_b   1.000
_cell.length_c   1.000
_cell.angle_alpha   90.00
_cell.angle_beta   90.00
_cell.angle_gamma   90.00
#
_symmetry.space_group_name_H-M   'P 1'
#
loop_
_entity.id
_entity.type
_entity.pdbx_description
1 polymer ?
#
loop_
_entity_poly.entity_id
_entity_poly.type
_entity_poly.pdbx_seq_one_letter_code
_entity_poly.pdbx_strand_id
1 'polypeptide(L)'
;MGTEKDYRDLFDRVAALREQVADKLGDRLTSNPQLGDAILKQIDGMLEQVDAAERAQPPTPDGGLAGMVGIGPDAAADLGQTRMPRGVEAYDESVASERIIAVGDLYYLYQHERIGVFRVVQKLQELFQGGAIRLSDGPGAFGLYRFDRRDVLRYTKKDRIAAYRRILGYGRGAGAANSRPNVDFHRLFVHLNNQVALFWRDKRISDVIRARAYDPSFGSIAIVRRAGLDLRNNLKFTSYGHLNVLRVEVMQLLEEAFRILNAPDVKELFGAANAWDVVDEVLIRYFDERLVTSPRQRMGVTGRQVLRWLAAPHILESTRSEFEALLLEIAEPAEEWITSAQSMRLAERTEVERVLPWDAHRPVGVAAPHQGGQFKGGPRTHAFAKRGGLGVYKGSGVPAVVNGARR
;
A
#
# COMPACT_ATOMS: atom_id res chain seq x y z
N MET A 1 6.03 34.75 -0.70
CA MET A 1 6.62 35.76 -1.59
C MET A 1 5.53 36.32 -2.49
N GLY A 2 5.66 37.58 -2.90
CA GLY A 2 4.55 38.30 -3.53
C GLY A 2 4.55 38.21 -5.04
N THR A 3 5.72 38.17 -5.67
CA THR A 3 5.87 38.41 -7.11
C THR A 3 6.80 37.42 -7.81
N GLU A 4 6.71 37.33 -9.14
CA GLU A 4 7.58 36.50 -9.98
C GLU A 4 9.06 36.86 -9.80
N LYS A 5 9.38 38.14 -9.66
CA LYS A 5 10.75 38.60 -9.44
C LYS A 5 11.30 38.11 -8.10
N ASP A 6 10.52 38.21 -7.03
CA ASP A 6 10.94 37.71 -5.71
C ASP A 6 11.21 36.20 -5.74
N TYR A 7 10.38 35.46 -6.49
CA TYR A 7 10.53 34.03 -6.69
C TYR A 7 11.82 33.68 -7.46
N ARG A 8 12.07 34.34 -8.59
CA ARG A 8 13.31 34.16 -9.37
C ARG A 8 14.55 34.50 -8.53
N ASP A 9 14.52 35.64 -7.83
CA ASP A 9 15.62 36.06 -6.95
C ASP A 9 15.88 35.04 -5.82
N LEU A 10 14.84 34.39 -5.28
CA LEU A 10 15.01 33.30 -4.32
C LEU A 10 15.70 32.09 -4.97
N PHE A 11 15.23 31.65 -6.14
CA PHE A 11 15.83 30.50 -6.84
C PHE A 11 17.30 30.76 -7.18
N ASP A 12 17.63 31.96 -7.64
CA ASP A 12 19.00 32.35 -7.96
C ASP A 12 19.87 32.39 -6.69
N ARG A 13 19.36 32.90 -5.57
CA ARG A 13 20.07 32.88 -4.28
C ARG A 13 20.29 31.46 -3.77
N VAL A 14 19.31 30.58 -3.91
CA VAL A 14 19.41 29.17 -3.51
C VAL A 14 20.39 28.42 -4.39
N ALA A 15 20.37 28.66 -5.70
CA ALA A 15 21.33 28.10 -6.64
C ALA A 15 22.76 28.57 -6.31
N ALA A 16 22.96 29.87 -6.09
CA ALA A 16 24.25 30.43 -5.69
C ALA A 16 24.73 29.88 -4.34
N LEU A 17 23.83 29.68 -3.37
CA LEU A 17 24.16 29.05 -2.10
C LEU A 17 24.63 27.60 -2.29
N ARG A 18 23.92 26.82 -3.12
CA ARG A 18 24.28 25.43 -3.44
C ARG A 18 25.64 25.36 -4.14
N GLU A 19 25.90 26.25 -5.08
CA GLU A 19 27.18 26.36 -5.78
C GLU A 19 28.32 26.70 -4.81
N GLN A 20 28.15 27.72 -3.95
CA GLN A 20 29.15 28.08 -2.93
C GLN A 20 29.42 26.95 -1.93
N VAL A 21 28.39 26.20 -1.55
CA VAL A 21 28.53 25.03 -0.68
C VAL A 21 29.31 23.93 -1.39
N ALA A 22 28.98 23.64 -2.65
CA ALA A 22 29.67 22.64 -3.46
C ALA A 22 31.15 23.00 -3.65
N ASP A 23 31.46 24.27 -3.95
CA ASP A 23 32.84 24.75 -4.13
C ASP A 23 33.66 24.70 -2.85
N LYS A 24 33.08 25.15 -1.72
CA LYS A 24 33.82 25.24 -0.44
C LYS A 24 33.97 23.90 0.26
N LEU A 25 33.03 22.98 0.04
CA LEU A 25 32.95 21.73 0.78
C LEU A 25 33.05 20.49 -0.12
N GLY A 26 33.26 20.61 -1.43
CA GLY A 26 33.25 19.47 -2.37
C GLY A 26 34.12 18.28 -1.93
N ASP A 27 35.37 18.52 -1.57
CA ASP A 27 36.28 17.47 -1.08
C ASP A 27 35.79 16.86 0.25
N ARG A 28 35.25 17.69 1.14
CA ARG A 28 34.73 17.28 2.46
C ARG A 28 33.41 16.54 2.35
N LEU A 29 32.51 16.95 1.45
CA LEU A 29 31.24 16.31 1.13
C LEU A 29 31.47 14.92 0.54
N THR A 30 32.49 14.78 -0.31
CA THR A 30 32.89 13.48 -0.87
C THR A 30 33.43 12.53 0.22
N SER A 31 34.16 13.07 1.19
CA SER A 31 34.71 12.29 2.31
C SER A 31 33.72 12.03 3.47
N ASN A 32 32.68 12.86 3.62
CA ASN A 32 31.73 12.81 4.71
C ASN A 32 30.29 13.06 4.20
N PRO A 33 29.60 12.00 3.76
CA PRO A 33 28.23 12.09 3.24
C PRO A 33 27.22 12.65 4.26
N GLN A 34 27.44 12.42 5.56
CA GLN A 34 26.54 12.91 6.63
C GLN A 34 26.53 14.44 6.72
N LEU A 35 27.65 15.08 6.40
CA LEU A 35 27.75 16.54 6.33
C LEU A 35 26.94 17.10 5.15
N GLY A 36 26.90 16.37 4.03
CA GLY A 36 26.04 16.71 2.89
C GLY A 36 24.56 16.63 3.23
N ASP A 37 24.14 15.55 3.89
CA ASP A 37 22.75 15.39 4.34
C ASP A 37 22.34 16.49 5.34
N ALA A 38 23.20 16.87 6.27
CA ALA A 38 22.93 17.93 7.24
C ALA A 38 22.74 19.30 6.56
N ILE A 39 23.56 19.61 5.56
CA ILE A 39 23.45 20.86 4.80
C ILE A 39 22.18 20.87 3.96
N LEU A 40 21.85 19.76 3.29
CA LEU A 40 20.60 19.64 2.55
C LEU A 40 19.38 19.83 3.47
N LYS A 41 19.37 19.19 4.65
CA LYS A 41 18.31 19.36 5.65
C LYS A 41 18.15 20.82 6.09
N GLN A 42 19.26 21.54 6.27
CA GLN A 42 19.23 22.96 6.63
C GLN A 42 18.67 23.84 5.50
N ILE A 43 19.08 23.59 4.24
CA ILE A 43 18.58 24.32 3.07
C ILE A 43 17.09 24.03 2.87
N ASP A 44 16.68 22.77 2.95
CA ASP A 44 15.28 22.36 2.81
C ASP A 44 14.41 22.98 3.91
N GLY A 45 14.87 22.97 5.17
CA GLY A 45 14.17 23.62 6.27
C GLY A 45 14.04 25.14 6.12
N MET A 46 15.02 25.81 5.50
CA MET A 46 14.90 27.23 5.15
C MET A 46 13.85 27.46 4.05
N LEU A 47 13.80 26.59 3.04
CA LEU A 47 12.81 26.67 1.97
C LEU A 47 11.38 26.43 2.50
N GLU A 48 11.20 25.44 3.36
CA GLU A 48 9.92 25.16 4.01
C GLU A 48 9.42 26.35 4.84
N GLN A 49 10.32 27.07 5.53
CA GLN A 49 9.97 28.29 6.25
C GLN A 49 9.50 29.42 5.32
N VAL A 50 10.12 29.55 4.15
CA VAL A 50 9.70 30.53 3.13
C VAL A 50 8.32 30.18 2.59
N ASP A 51 8.08 28.89 2.28
CA ASP A 51 6.78 28.41 1.82
C ASP A 51 5.69 28.58 2.89
N ALA A 52 6.00 28.30 4.15
CA ALA A 52 5.07 28.49 5.26
C ALA A 52 4.73 29.97 5.48
N ALA A 53 5.72 30.86 5.40
CA ALA A 53 5.51 32.31 5.49
C ALA A 53 4.66 32.83 4.33
N GLU A 54 4.77 32.23 3.14
CA GLU A 54 3.91 32.55 2.00
C GLU A 54 2.47 32.07 2.17
N ARG A 55 2.28 30.84 2.66
CA ARG A 55 0.94 30.29 2.93
C ARG A 55 0.18 31.12 3.97
N ALA A 56 0.88 31.69 4.95
CA ALA A 56 0.29 32.53 5.99
C ALA A 56 -0.25 33.89 5.50
N GLN A 57 0.15 34.36 4.33
CA GLN A 57 -0.41 35.59 3.76
C GLN A 57 -1.87 35.37 3.33
N PRO A 58 -2.76 36.37 3.39
CA PRO A 58 -4.12 36.22 2.88
C PRO A 58 -4.12 36.12 1.34
N PRO A 59 -4.92 35.21 0.74
CA PRO A 59 -5.07 35.14 -0.71
C PRO A 59 -5.81 36.37 -1.23
N THR A 60 -5.42 36.88 -2.40
CA THR A 60 -6.24 37.87 -3.10
C THR A 60 -7.50 37.19 -3.65
N PRO A 61 -8.67 37.85 -3.64
CA PRO A 61 -9.95 37.26 -4.05
C PRO A 61 -9.95 36.64 -5.47
N ASP A 62 -9.06 37.12 -6.34
CA ASP A 62 -8.92 36.76 -7.75
C ASP A 62 -7.65 35.96 -8.07
N GLY A 63 -6.86 35.59 -7.06
CA GLY A 63 -5.58 34.90 -7.24
C GLY A 63 -4.49 35.72 -7.96
N GLY A 64 -4.68 37.03 -8.17
CA GLY A 64 -3.73 37.90 -8.86
C GLY A 64 -3.96 38.04 -10.38
N LEU A 65 -5.06 37.48 -10.91
CA LEU A 65 -5.38 37.55 -12.34
C LEU A 65 -5.75 38.97 -12.80
N ALA A 66 -6.47 39.75 -11.98
CA ALA A 66 -6.80 41.14 -12.31
C ALA A 66 -5.52 41.97 -12.41
N GLY A 67 -4.55 41.73 -11.53
CA GLY A 67 -3.24 42.38 -11.56
C GLY A 67 -2.45 42.09 -12.84
N MET A 68 -2.54 40.87 -13.38
CA MET A 68 -1.87 40.46 -14.63
C MET A 68 -2.52 41.06 -15.88
N VAL A 69 -3.85 41.24 -15.87
CA VAL A 69 -4.60 41.82 -17.00
C VAL A 69 -4.65 43.36 -16.94
N GLY A 70 -4.01 43.96 -15.94
CA GLY A 70 -3.92 45.42 -15.80
C GLY A 70 -5.16 46.06 -15.16
N ILE A 71 -5.94 45.29 -14.39
CA ILE A 71 -7.20 45.72 -13.79
C ILE A 71 -6.99 45.92 -12.28
N GLY A 72 -7.21 47.15 -11.81
CA GLY A 72 -7.16 47.53 -10.39
C GLY A 72 -5.98 48.44 -10.04
N PRO A 73 -5.97 49.04 -8.83
CA PRO A 73 -4.90 49.93 -8.37
C PRO A 73 -3.57 49.20 -8.15
N ASP A 74 -3.61 47.88 -7.95
CA ASP A 74 -2.46 47.00 -7.72
C ASP A 74 -2.05 46.23 -9.01
N ALA A 75 -2.35 46.78 -10.18
CA ALA A 75 -1.99 46.19 -11.47
C ALA A 75 -0.47 46.09 -11.65
N ALA A 76 0.02 44.93 -12.09
CA ALA A 76 1.43 44.72 -12.36
C ALA A 76 1.83 45.49 -13.63
N ALA A 77 2.86 46.34 -13.54
CA ALA A 77 3.37 47.08 -14.69
C ALA A 77 4.27 46.22 -15.59
N ASP A 78 4.81 45.13 -15.06
CA ASP A 78 5.68 44.19 -15.74
C ASP A 78 5.43 42.74 -15.24
N LEU A 79 5.92 41.74 -15.98
CA LEU A 79 5.80 40.33 -15.60
C LEU A 79 6.44 40.04 -14.23
N GLY A 80 7.55 40.71 -13.91
CA GLY A 80 8.25 40.53 -12.65
C GLY A 80 7.43 40.92 -11.41
N GLN A 81 6.49 41.86 -11.55
CA GLN A 81 5.55 42.31 -10.52
C GLN A 81 4.30 41.42 -10.44
N THR A 82 4.10 40.49 -11.37
CA THR A 82 2.94 39.59 -11.33
C THR A 82 3.04 38.65 -10.15
N ARG A 83 1.91 38.44 -9.47
CA ARG A 83 1.85 37.55 -8.32
C ARG A 83 2.02 36.11 -8.78
N MET A 84 2.93 35.38 -8.14
CA MET A 84 3.03 33.94 -8.34
C MET A 84 1.82 33.24 -7.71
N PRO A 85 1.14 32.34 -8.43
CA PRO A 85 0.09 31.52 -7.85
C PRO A 85 0.71 30.65 -6.77
N ARG A 86 0.00 30.47 -5.66
CA ARG A 86 0.45 29.58 -4.59
C ARG A 86 0.61 28.17 -5.14
N GLY A 87 1.68 27.50 -4.75
CA GLY A 87 1.89 26.09 -5.05
C GLY A 87 0.70 25.24 -4.60
N VAL A 88 0.43 24.17 -5.33
CA VAL A 88 -0.54 23.15 -4.92
C VAL A 88 0.06 22.39 -3.74
N GLU A 89 -0.73 22.13 -2.69
CA GLU A 89 -0.28 21.32 -1.57
C GLU A 89 0.23 19.95 -2.04
N ALA A 90 1.29 19.47 -1.38
CA ALA A 90 1.83 18.16 -1.66
C ALA A 90 0.74 17.10 -1.47
N TYR A 91 0.63 16.21 -2.45
CA TYR A 91 -0.51 15.33 -2.67
C TYR A 91 -0.83 14.37 -1.47
N ASP A 92 0.10 14.16 -0.53
CA ASP A 92 0.06 13.09 0.47
C ASP A 92 0.12 13.53 1.96
N GLU A 93 0.21 14.82 2.30
CA GLU A 93 0.27 15.28 3.70
C GLU A 93 -1.04 15.03 4.50
N SER A 94 -2.11 14.58 3.84
CA SER A 94 -3.47 14.47 4.40
C SER A 94 -3.97 13.06 4.72
N VAL A 95 -3.16 12.00 4.57
CA VAL A 95 -3.61 10.64 4.94
C VAL A 95 -3.46 10.42 6.44
N ALA A 96 -4.59 10.45 7.15
CA ALA A 96 -4.61 10.19 8.59
C ALA A 96 -4.00 8.81 8.93
N SER A 97 -2.89 8.82 9.67
CA SER A 97 -2.13 7.62 10.08
C SER A 97 -3.01 6.53 10.69
N GLU A 98 -4.03 6.93 11.47
CA GLU A 98 -4.98 5.99 12.10
C GLU A 98 -5.65 5.06 11.08
N ARG A 99 -5.99 5.58 9.89
CA ARG A 99 -6.68 4.82 8.85
C ARG A 99 -5.80 3.73 8.25
N ILE A 100 -4.52 4.03 8.01
CA ILE A 100 -3.57 3.03 7.49
C ILE A 100 -3.28 1.97 8.55
N ILE A 101 -3.14 2.36 9.83
CA ILE A 101 -3.03 1.40 10.94
C ILE A 101 -4.23 0.45 10.93
N ALA A 102 -5.43 0.96 10.68
CA ALA A 102 -6.63 0.15 10.64
C ALA A 102 -6.66 -0.84 9.47
N VAL A 103 -6.12 -0.46 8.32
CA VAL A 103 -5.91 -1.39 7.19
C VAL A 103 -4.92 -2.49 7.58
N GLY A 104 -3.84 -2.16 8.28
CA GLY A 104 -2.89 -3.15 8.82
C GLY A 104 -3.56 -4.18 9.72
N ASP A 105 -4.38 -3.72 10.67
CA ASP A 105 -5.14 -4.60 11.55
C ASP A 105 -6.16 -5.46 10.77
N LEU A 106 -6.87 -4.86 9.79
CA LEU A 106 -7.81 -5.59 8.95
C LEU A 106 -7.11 -6.66 8.10
N TYR A 107 -5.92 -6.37 7.58
CA TYR A 107 -5.12 -7.34 6.84
C TYR A 107 -4.72 -8.54 7.73
N TYR A 108 -4.34 -8.28 8.98
CA TYR A 108 -4.08 -9.33 9.96
C TYR A 108 -5.33 -10.19 10.22
N LEU A 109 -6.49 -9.56 10.42
CA LEU A 109 -7.78 -10.24 10.60
C LEU A 109 -8.14 -11.10 9.38
N TYR A 110 -7.90 -10.60 8.16
CA TYR A 110 -8.13 -11.37 6.94
C TYR A 110 -7.28 -12.64 6.89
N GLN A 111 -6.02 -12.59 7.31
CA GLN A 111 -5.20 -13.81 7.35
C GLN A 111 -5.74 -14.83 8.36
N HIS A 112 -6.23 -14.40 9.51
CA HIS A 112 -6.86 -15.28 10.50
C HIS A 112 -8.22 -15.84 10.04
N GLU A 113 -8.98 -15.07 9.26
CA GLU A 113 -10.17 -15.55 8.56
C GLU A 113 -9.81 -16.65 7.56
N ARG A 114 -8.73 -16.47 6.79
CA ARG A 114 -8.26 -17.45 5.79
C ARG A 114 -7.66 -18.71 6.40
N ILE A 115 -7.05 -18.60 7.58
CA ILE A 115 -6.62 -19.74 8.38
C ILE A 115 -7.85 -20.52 8.87
N GLY A 116 -8.92 -19.80 9.23
CA GLY A 116 -10.18 -20.39 9.64
C GLY A 116 -10.47 -20.29 11.14
N VAL A 117 -9.79 -19.39 11.86
CA VAL A 117 -9.96 -19.25 13.32
C VAL A 117 -11.42 -19.00 13.69
N PHE A 118 -12.09 -18.08 13.00
CA PHE A 118 -13.49 -17.77 13.27
C PHE A 118 -14.45 -18.94 12.97
N ARG A 119 -14.24 -19.67 11.86
CA ARG A 119 -15.10 -20.82 11.52
C ARG A 119 -14.90 -21.99 12.49
N VAL A 120 -13.69 -22.18 13.01
CA VAL A 120 -13.39 -23.23 14.00
C VAL A 120 -14.15 -22.95 15.28
N VAL A 121 -14.10 -21.72 15.82
CA VAL A 121 -14.83 -21.38 17.04
C VAL A 121 -16.34 -21.46 16.85
N GLN A 122 -16.86 -21.02 15.69
CA GLN A 122 -18.27 -21.25 15.34
C GLN A 122 -18.62 -22.74 15.33
N LYS A 123 -17.76 -23.59 14.76
CA LYS A 123 -18.01 -25.03 14.74
C LYS A 123 -17.98 -25.65 16.14
N LEU A 124 -17.07 -25.21 17.01
CA LEU A 124 -17.01 -25.64 18.40
C LEU A 124 -18.28 -25.23 19.16
N GLN A 125 -18.79 -24.03 18.92
CA GLN A 125 -20.05 -23.56 19.51
C GLN A 125 -21.24 -24.42 19.04
N GLU A 126 -21.31 -24.77 17.76
CA GLU A 126 -22.37 -25.65 17.23
C GLU A 126 -22.34 -27.03 17.91
N LEU A 127 -21.14 -27.61 18.03
CA LEU A 127 -20.95 -28.92 18.65
C LEU A 127 -21.26 -28.89 20.15
N PHE A 128 -20.94 -27.78 20.82
CA PHE A 128 -21.26 -27.57 22.23
C PHE A 128 -22.77 -27.50 22.46
N GLN A 129 -23.48 -26.70 21.65
CA GLN A 129 -24.94 -26.59 21.72
C GLN A 129 -25.64 -27.91 21.40
N GLY A 130 -25.10 -28.68 20.44
CA GLY A 130 -25.60 -29.99 20.09
C GLY A 130 -25.28 -31.10 21.09
N GLY A 131 -24.51 -30.83 22.15
CA GLY A 131 -24.06 -31.84 23.11
C GLY A 131 -23.11 -32.89 22.51
N ALA A 132 -22.48 -32.58 21.36
CA ALA A 132 -21.59 -33.49 20.65
C ALA A 132 -20.16 -33.53 21.24
N ILE A 133 -19.79 -32.51 22.04
CA ILE A 133 -18.52 -32.45 22.75
C ILE A 133 -18.74 -32.48 24.25
N ARG A 134 -17.84 -33.16 24.98
CA ARG A 134 -17.92 -33.35 26.43
C ARG A 134 -17.25 -32.21 27.18
N LEU A 135 -17.80 -31.00 27.06
CA LEU A 135 -17.41 -29.84 27.85
C LEU A 135 -18.49 -29.56 28.89
N SER A 136 -18.10 -29.37 30.15
CA SER A 136 -19.04 -29.21 31.28
C SER A 136 -18.95 -27.81 31.89
N ASP A 137 -17.95 -27.57 32.73
CA ASP A 137 -17.80 -26.40 33.61
C ASP A 137 -16.46 -25.66 33.41
N GLY A 138 -15.70 -26.04 32.38
CA GLY A 138 -14.40 -25.44 32.07
C GLY A 138 -14.48 -24.02 31.49
N PRO A 139 -13.34 -23.30 31.48
CA PRO A 139 -13.25 -21.95 30.93
C PRO A 139 -13.58 -21.88 29.43
N GLY A 140 -13.30 -22.95 28.67
CA GLY A 140 -13.69 -23.05 27.27
C GLY A 140 -15.20 -23.20 27.09
N ALA A 141 -15.85 -24.06 27.89
CA ALA A 141 -17.30 -24.20 27.93
C ALA A 141 -18.01 -22.85 28.20
N PHE A 142 -17.54 -22.13 29.22
CA PHE A 142 -18.09 -20.82 29.56
C PHE A 142 -17.78 -19.75 28.51
N GLY A 143 -16.60 -19.82 27.89
CA GLY A 143 -16.22 -18.98 26.76
C GLY A 143 -17.15 -19.17 25.55
N LEU A 144 -17.46 -20.42 25.19
CA LEU A 144 -18.41 -20.75 24.12
C LEU A 144 -19.83 -20.26 24.43
N TYR A 145 -20.28 -20.34 25.70
CA TYR A 145 -21.55 -19.76 26.13
C TYR A 145 -21.60 -18.24 25.96
N ARG A 146 -20.55 -17.52 26.39
CA ARG A 146 -20.46 -16.06 26.22
C ARG A 146 -20.39 -15.65 24.75
N PHE A 147 -19.65 -16.42 23.97
CA PHE A 147 -19.54 -16.25 22.52
C PHE A 147 -20.94 -16.33 21.91
N ASP A 148 -21.72 -17.37 22.21
CA ASP A 148 -23.09 -17.50 21.71
C ASP A 148 -24.01 -16.34 22.11
N ARG A 149 -24.02 -15.96 23.39
CA ARG A 149 -24.89 -14.87 23.89
C ARG A 149 -24.64 -13.52 23.22
N ARG A 150 -23.44 -13.30 22.71
CA ARG A 150 -23.06 -12.05 22.03
C ARG A 150 -23.30 -12.08 20.53
N ASP A 151 -23.85 -13.16 19.96
CA ASP A 151 -23.95 -13.32 18.50
C ASP A 151 -24.66 -12.17 17.78
N VAL A 152 -25.77 -11.70 18.34
CA VAL A 152 -26.59 -10.62 17.77
C VAL A 152 -25.85 -9.27 17.72
N LEU A 153 -24.88 -9.05 18.62
CA LEU A 153 -24.18 -7.78 18.77
C LEU A 153 -22.86 -7.71 17.99
N ARG A 154 -22.45 -8.80 17.33
CA ARG A 154 -21.13 -8.92 16.71
C ARG A 154 -21.19 -8.73 15.20
N TYR A 155 -20.11 -8.20 14.63
CA TYR A 155 -19.91 -8.26 13.18
C TYR A 155 -19.92 -9.70 12.65
N THR A 156 -20.80 -9.94 11.69
CA THR A 156 -20.95 -11.24 11.07
C THR A 156 -19.83 -11.51 10.07
N LYS A 157 -19.72 -12.78 9.63
CA LYS A 157 -18.81 -13.15 8.54
C LYS A 157 -19.07 -12.32 7.27
N LYS A 158 -20.33 -11.99 6.98
CA LYS A 158 -20.72 -11.19 5.81
C LYS A 158 -20.14 -9.78 5.91
N ASP A 159 -20.21 -9.17 7.09
CA ASP A 159 -19.69 -7.81 7.32
C ASP A 159 -18.17 -7.77 7.19
N ARG A 160 -17.47 -8.77 7.76
CA ARG A 160 -16.01 -8.89 7.63
C ARG A 160 -15.58 -9.09 6.17
N ILE A 161 -16.23 -9.99 5.42
CA ILE A 161 -15.94 -10.21 3.98
C ILE A 161 -16.20 -8.93 3.17
N ALA A 162 -17.27 -8.20 3.46
CA ALA A 162 -17.54 -6.93 2.79
C ALA A 162 -16.42 -5.89 3.06
N ALA A 163 -15.91 -5.83 4.29
CA ALA A 163 -14.78 -4.97 4.65
C ALA A 163 -13.48 -5.39 3.93
N TYR A 164 -13.13 -6.68 3.96
CA TYR A 164 -11.95 -7.21 3.26
C TYR A 164 -11.98 -6.93 1.77
N ARG A 165 -13.15 -7.10 1.14
CA ARG A 165 -13.33 -6.84 -0.30
C ARG A 165 -13.16 -5.37 -0.63
N ARG A 166 -13.79 -4.48 0.14
CA ARG A 166 -13.75 -3.04 -0.10
C ARG A 166 -12.34 -2.48 0.04
N ILE A 167 -11.58 -2.94 1.03
CA ILE A 167 -10.31 -2.32 1.41
C ILE A 167 -9.10 -3.04 0.80
N LEU A 168 -9.12 -4.38 0.80
CA LEU A 168 -7.99 -5.19 0.34
C LEU A 168 -8.24 -5.83 -1.03
N GLY A 169 -9.47 -5.74 -1.56
CA GLY A 169 -9.87 -6.48 -2.76
C GLY A 169 -10.08 -7.97 -2.54
N TYR A 170 -9.98 -8.44 -1.30
CA TYR A 170 -9.99 -9.87 -0.98
C TYR A 170 -11.39 -10.40 -0.64
N GLY A 171 -11.64 -11.65 -1.03
CA GLY A 171 -12.90 -12.34 -0.76
C GLY A 171 -13.84 -12.41 -1.97
N ARG A 172 -14.78 -13.35 -1.91
CA ARG A 172 -15.80 -13.58 -2.94
C ARG A 172 -17.18 -13.26 -2.35
N GLY A 173 -18.07 -12.64 -3.14
CA GLY A 173 -19.44 -12.29 -2.73
C GLY A 173 -19.91 -10.97 -3.33
N ALA A 174 -21.23 -10.81 -3.46
CA ALA A 174 -21.83 -9.50 -3.75
C ALA A 174 -21.65 -8.63 -2.49
N GLY A 175 -20.73 -7.67 -2.54
CA GLY A 175 -20.58 -6.68 -1.47
C GLY A 175 -21.86 -5.85 -1.31
N ALA A 176 -21.85 -4.88 -0.40
CA ALA A 176 -22.92 -3.87 -0.38
C ALA A 176 -23.07 -3.23 -1.77
N ALA A 177 -24.31 -2.93 -2.18
CA ALA A 177 -24.67 -2.56 -3.56
C ALA A 177 -23.81 -1.44 -4.18
N ASN A 178 -23.24 -0.54 -3.35
CA ASN A 178 -22.43 0.60 -3.79
C ASN A 178 -20.93 0.47 -3.45
N SER A 179 -20.47 -0.68 -2.97
CA SER A 179 -19.08 -0.89 -2.54
C SER A 179 -18.26 -1.58 -3.63
N ARG A 180 -17.34 -0.82 -4.25
CA ARG A 180 -16.41 -1.36 -5.25
C ARG A 180 -15.23 -2.04 -4.55
N PRO A 181 -14.79 -3.23 -5.03
CA PRO A 181 -13.61 -3.90 -4.48
C PRO A 181 -12.33 -3.12 -4.79
N ASN A 182 -11.37 -3.11 -3.86
CA ASN A 182 -10.05 -2.53 -4.10
C ASN A 182 -9.15 -3.49 -4.87
N VAL A 183 -9.21 -3.44 -6.20
CA VAL A 183 -8.44 -4.35 -7.07
C VAL A 183 -6.93 -4.08 -7.08
N ASP A 184 -6.50 -2.88 -6.67
CA ASP A 184 -5.10 -2.46 -6.76
C ASP A 184 -4.27 -2.81 -5.53
N PHE A 185 -4.90 -2.95 -4.35
CA PHE A 185 -4.21 -3.14 -3.08
C PHE A 185 -3.14 -4.23 -3.14
N HIS A 186 -3.53 -5.42 -3.60
CA HIS A 186 -2.63 -6.57 -3.60
C HIS A 186 -1.39 -6.32 -4.46
N ARG A 187 -1.59 -5.78 -5.67
CA ARG A 187 -0.50 -5.47 -6.60
C ARG A 187 0.45 -4.42 -6.02
N LEU A 188 -0.10 -3.34 -5.47
CA LEU A 188 0.68 -2.26 -4.85
C LEU A 188 1.43 -2.75 -3.62
N PHE A 189 0.80 -3.59 -2.80
CA PHE A 189 1.42 -4.14 -1.61
C PHE A 189 2.54 -5.14 -1.94
N VAL A 190 2.32 -6.04 -2.89
CA VAL A 190 3.39 -6.90 -3.42
C VAL A 190 4.53 -6.07 -3.98
N HIS A 191 4.22 -5.03 -4.75
CA HIS A 191 5.24 -4.14 -5.33
C HIS A 191 6.07 -3.46 -4.25
N LEU A 192 5.46 -2.85 -3.23
CA LEU A 192 6.18 -2.24 -2.11
C LEU A 192 7.12 -3.24 -1.43
N ASN A 193 6.60 -4.40 -1.02
CA ASN A 193 7.42 -5.40 -0.34
C ASN A 193 8.61 -5.82 -1.23
N ASN A 194 8.38 -6.08 -2.52
CA ASN A 194 9.44 -6.44 -3.46
C ASN A 194 10.51 -5.34 -3.56
N GLN A 195 10.12 -4.06 -3.65
CA GLN A 195 11.08 -2.96 -3.75
C GLN A 195 11.90 -2.77 -2.47
N VAL A 196 11.28 -2.93 -1.30
CA VAL A 196 11.98 -2.88 0.00
C VAL A 196 13.00 -4.03 0.10
N ALA A 197 12.58 -5.25 -0.24
CA ALA A 197 13.45 -6.43 -0.20
C ALA A 197 14.62 -6.31 -1.19
N LEU A 198 14.34 -5.87 -2.43
CA LEU A 198 15.38 -5.63 -3.43
C LEU A 198 16.39 -4.58 -2.97
N PHE A 199 15.92 -3.44 -2.45
CA PHE A 199 16.78 -2.37 -1.96
C PHE A 199 17.79 -2.87 -0.92
N TRP A 200 17.34 -3.64 0.08
CA TRP A 200 18.22 -4.14 1.13
C TRP A 200 19.14 -5.28 0.68
N ARG A 201 18.75 -6.09 -0.30
CA ARG A 201 19.64 -7.07 -0.92
C ARG A 201 20.77 -6.39 -1.69
N ASP A 202 20.43 -5.42 -2.53
CA ASP A 202 21.41 -4.69 -3.34
C ASP A 202 22.37 -3.92 -2.43
N LYS A 203 21.86 -3.31 -1.36
CA LYS A 203 22.69 -2.66 -0.35
C LYS A 203 23.65 -3.63 0.34
N ARG A 204 23.18 -4.79 0.81
CA ARG A 204 24.03 -5.81 1.44
C ARG A 204 25.11 -6.34 0.49
N ILE A 205 24.78 -6.53 -0.79
CA ILE A 205 25.74 -6.96 -1.81
C ILE A 205 26.80 -5.86 -2.04
N SER A 206 26.37 -4.60 -2.13
CA SER A 206 27.26 -3.45 -2.27
C SER A 206 28.24 -3.34 -1.10
N ASP A 207 27.78 -3.53 0.14
CA ASP A 207 28.62 -3.46 1.35
C ASP A 207 29.69 -4.56 1.38
N VAL A 208 29.42 -5.75 0.83
CA VAL A 208 30.38 -6.86 0.78
C VAL A 208 31.39 -6.69 -0.35
N ILE A 209 30.97 -6.20 -1.52
CA ILE A 209 31.84 -6.06 -2.69
C ILE A 209 32.78 -4.86 -2.55
N ARG A 210 32.42 -3.83 -1.78
CA ARG A 210 33.16 -2.57 -1.71
C ARG A 210 33.94 -2.43 -0.41
N ALA A 211 35.26 -2.34 -0.51
CA ALA A 211 36.15 -2.02 0.62
C ALA A 211 36.06 -0.56 1.12
N ARG A 212 35.32 0.32 0.42
CA ARG A 212 35.10 1.73 0.79
C ARG A 212 33.61 2.09 0.62
N ALA A 213 32.94 2.39 1.73
CA ALA A 213 31.51 2.58 1.88
C ALA A 213 30.95 3.95 1.43
N TYR A 214 31.70 4.72 0.63
CA TYR A 214 31.37 6.13 0.32
C TYR A 214 30.62 6.34 -1.01
N ASP A 215 30.32 5.28 -1.75
CA ASP A 215 29.67 5.37 -3.06
C ASP A 215 28.16 5.11 -2.91
N PRO A 216 27.25 5.94 -3.50
CA PRO A 216 25.82 5.86 -3.24
C PRO A 216 25.28 4.45 -3.48
N SER A 217 24.51 3.91 -2.52
CA SER A 217 23.97 2.56 -2.62
C SER A 217 23.16 2.41 -3.92
N PHE A 218 23.38 1.29 -4.64
CA PHE A 218 22.80 1.03 -5.97
C PHE A 218 21.27 0.92 -5.98
N GLY A 219 20.65 0.70 -4.81
CA GLY A 219 19.20 0.61 -4.69
C GLY A 219 18.53 1.98 -4.88
N SER A 220 17.60 2.08 -5.83
CA SER A 220 16.85 3.32 -6.05
C SER A 220 15.79 3.53 -4.97
N ILE A 221 16.12 4.35 -3.97
CA ILE A 221 15.20 4.81 -2.92
C ILE A 221 13.95 5.46 -3.52
N ALA A 222 14.11 6.15 -4.65
CA ALA A 222 12.99 6.78 -5.33
C ALA A 222 11.90 5.78 -5.72
N ILE A 223 12.28 4.55 -6.11
CA ILE A 223 11.32 3.49 -6.45
C ILE A 223 10.59 3.00 -5.18
N VAL A 224 11.31 2.80 -4.08
CA VAL A 224 10.72 2.39 -2.80
C VAL A 224 9.73 3.46 -2.29
N ARG A 225 10.15 4.73 -2.28
CA ARG A 225 9.30 5.86 -1.91
C ARG A 225 8.06 5.92 -2.79
N ARG A 226 8.23 5.81 -4.11
CA ARG A 226 7.11 5.83 -5.06
C ARG A 226 6.12 4.68 -4.80
N ALA A 227 6.61 3.46 -4.61
CA ALA A 227 5.79 2.30 -4.32
C ALA A 227 4.96 2.49 -3.05
N GLY A 228 5.57 3.08 -2.01
CA GLY A 228 4.87 3.37 -0.76
C GLY A 228 3.85 4.51 -0.89
N LEU A 229 4.18 5.59 -1.61
CA LEU A 229 3.23 6.67 -1.92
C LEU A 229 2.02 6.17 -2.71
N ASP A 230 2.23 5.32 -3.71
CA ASP A 230 1.15 4.73 -4.51
C ASP A 230 0.22 3.87 -3.64
N LEU A 231 0.78 3.10 -2.71
CA LEU A 231 -0.01 2.33 -1.75
C LEU A 231 -0.76 3.24 -0.76
N ARG A 232 -0.12 4.26 -0.19
CA ARG A 232 -0.79 5.23 0.71
C ARG A 232 -1.97 5.90 0.03
N ASN A 233 -1.78 6.31 -1.22
CA ASN A 233 -2.84 6.92 -2.04
C ASN A 233 -4.03 5.98 -2.25
N ASN A 234 -3.76 4.71 -2.59
CA ASN A 234 -4.82 3.70 -2.71
C ASN A 234 -5.59 3.52 -1.39
N LEU A 235 -4.89 3.51 -0.25
CA LEU A 235 -5.49 3.37 1.06
C LEU A 235 -6.29 4.61 1.50
N LYS A 236 -5.87 5.81 1.10
CA LYS A 236 -6.59 7.08 1.36
C LYS A 236 -8.06 7.00 0.91
N PHE A 237 -8.30 6.44 -0.28
CA PHE A 237 -9.63 6.35 -0.89
C PHE A 237 -10.41 5.10 -0.52
N THR A 238 -9.89 4.19 0.29
CA THR A 238 -10.57 2.92 0.61
C THR A 238 -10.78 2.72 2.10
N SER A 239 -10.00 3.40 2.94
CA SER A 239 -9.99 3.26 4.40
C SER A 239 -11.03 4.10 5.17
N TYR A 240 -11.97 4.78 4.49
CA TYR A 240 -13.01 5.58 5.16
C TYR A 240 -14.17 4.74 5.73
N GLY A 241 -15.08 5.38 6.47
CA GLY A 241 -16.29 4.77 7.02
C GLY A 241 -16.08 4.08 8.36
N HIS A 242 -16.87 3.04 8.67
CA HIS A 242 -16.85 2.35 9.97
C HIS A 242 -15.63 1.41 10.19
N LEU A 243 -14.60 1.47 9.33
CA LEU A 243 -13.44 0.55 9.41
C LEU A 243 -12.79 0.57 10.79
N ASN A 244 -12.58 1.76 11.37
CA ASN A 244 -11.92 1.89 12.67
C ASN A 244 -12.69 1.22 13.80
N VAL A 245 -14.03 1.22 13.74
CA VAL A 245 -14.87 0.53 14.73
C VAL A 245 -14.83 -0.98 14.49
N LEU A 246 -15.03 -1.41 13.23
CA LEU A 246 -15.03 -2.81 12.85
C LEU A 246 -13.70 -3.50 13.21
N ARG A 247 -12.55 -2.88 12.94
CA ARG A 247 -11.25 -3.49 13.29
C ARG A 247 -11.10 -3.72 14.80
N VAL A 248 -11.57 -2.80 15.65
CA VAL A 248 -11.42 -2.91 17.10
C VAL A 248 -12.27 -4.06 17.62
N GLU A 249 -13.54 -4.11 17.22
CA GLU A 249 -14.46 -5.16 17.66
C GLU A 249 -14.04 -6.54 17.15
N VAL A 250 -13.62 -6.64 15.88
CA VAL A 250 -13.18 -7.92 15.30
C VAL A 250 -11.83 -8.37 15.88
N MET A 251 -10.94 -7.45 16.27
CA MET A 251 -9.73 -7.81 17.02
C MET A 251 -10.06 -8.38 18.40
N GLN A 252 -11.04 -7.81 19.11
CA GLN A 252 -11.52 -8.38 20.38
C GLN A 252 -12.16 -9.76 20.17
N LEU A 253 -12.92 -9.93 19.08
CA LEU A 253 -13.48 -11.22 18.71
C LEU A 253 -12.38 -12.26 18.43
N LEU A 254 -11.30 -11.86 17.77
CA LEU A 254 -10.15 -12.74 17.52
C LEU A 254 -9.45 -13.11 18.83
N GLU A 255 -9.28 -12.17 19.75
CA GLU A 255 -8.72 -12.44 21.08
C GLU A 255 -9.60 -13.41 21.87
N GLU A 256 -10.92 -13.20 21.87
CA GLU A 256 -11.89 -14.10 22.49
C GLU A 256 -11.83 -15.50 21.87
N ALA A 257 -11.73 -15.60 20.55
CA ALA A 257 -11.56 -16.86 19.85
C ALA A 257 -10.32 -17.61 20.32
N PHE A 258 -9.15 -16.96 20.38
CA PHE A 258 -7.94 -17.59 20.90
C PHE A 258 -8.03 -17.95 22.38
N ARG A 259 -8.73 -17.14 23.19
CA ARG A 259 -8.97 -17.46 24.60
C ARG A 259 -9.76 -18.75 24.75
N ILE A 260 -10.79 -18.96 23.92
CA ILE A 260 -11.58 -20.21 23.89
C ILE A 260 -10.71 -21.37 23.40
N LEU A 261 -10.01 -21.20 22.28
CA LEU A 261 -9.19 -22.26 21.68
C LEU A 261 -8.01 -22.69 22.55
N ASN A 262 -7.47 -21.79 23.37
CA ASN A 262 -6.37 -22.08 24.28
C ASN A 262 -6.83 -22.56 25.66
N ALA A 263 -8.15 -22.68 25.89
CA ALA A 263 -8.69 -23.12 27.16
C ALA A 263 -8.27 -24.57 27.46
N PRO A 264 -7.87 -24.92 28.71
CA PRO A 264 -7.37 -26.25 29.05
C PRO A 264 -8.33 -27.38 28.67
N ASP A 265 -9.63 -27.21 28.93
CA ASP A 265 -10.71 -28.15 28.63
C ASP A 265 -10.88 -28.37 27.12
N VAL A 266 -10.77 -27.29 26.33
CA VAL A 266 -10.82 -27.38 24.85
C VAL A 266 -9.56 -28.08 24.33
N LYS A 267 -8.39 -27.76 24.86
CA LYS A 267 -7.13 -28.41 24.44
C LYS A 267 -7.13 -29.91 24.78
N GLU A 268 -7.58 -30.28 25.96
CA GLU A 268 -7.69 -31.67 26.39
C GLU A 268 -8.67 -32.46 25.49
N LEU A 269 -9.81 -31.87 25.14
CA LEU A 269 -10.80 -32.48 24.23
C LEU A 269 -10.21 -32.88 22.87
N PHE A 270 -9.25 -32.10 22.35
CA PHE A 270 -8.61 -32.37 21.06
C PHE A 270 -7.22 -33.00 21.18
N GLY A 271 -6.68 -33.20 22.39
CA GLY A 271 -5.31 -33.67 22.59
C GLY A 271 -4.25 -32.67 22.11
N ALA A 272 -4.56 -31.38 22.15
CA ALA A 272 -3.77 -30.28 21.62
C ALA A 272 -2.81 -29.67 22.66
N ALA A 273 -1.61 -29.25 22.25
CA ALA A 273 -0.68 -28.55 23.15
C ALA A 273 -1.01 -27.05 23.21
N ASN A 274 -1.43 -26.48 22.08
CA ASN A 274 -1.74 -25.05 21.93
C ASN A 274 -3.00 -24.80 21.07
N ALA A 275 -3.46 -23.55 21.02
CA ALA A 275 -4.66 -23.17 20.28
C ALA A 275 -4.59 -23.44 18.76
N TRP A 276 -3.40 -23.43 18.15
CA TRP A 276 -3.25 -23.74 16.73
C TRP A 276 -3.45 -25.21 16.45
N ASP A 277 -3.01 -26.09 17.34
CA ASP A 277 -3.25 -27.53 17.20
C ASP A 277 -4.77 -27.81 17.28
N VAL A 278 -5.50 -27.11 18.15
CA VAL A 278 -6.97 -27.18 18.19
C VAL A 278 -7.59 -26.73 16.87
N VAL A 279 -7.08 -25.64 16.28
CA VAL A 279 -7.54 -25.18 14.97
C VAL A 279 -7.30 -26.24 13.90
N ASP A 280 -6.12 -26.86 13.86
CA ASP A 280 -5.79 -27.91 12.88
C ASP A 280 -6.70 -29.13 13.05
N GLU A 281 -6.85 -29.63 14.28
CA GLU A 281 -7.69 -30.79 14.59
C GLU A 281 -9.16 -30.57 14.19
N VAL A 282 -9.71 -29.39 14.47
CA VAL A 282 -11.11 -29.08 14.07
C VAL A 282 -11.24 -28.95 12.57
N LEU A 283 -10.26 -28.36 11.88
CA LEU A 283 -10.29 -28.23 10.41
C LEU A 283 -10.20 -29.58 9.71
N ILE A 284 -9.31 -30.45 10.18
CA ILE A 284 -9.19 -31.81 9.64
C ILE A 284 -10.47 -32.60 9.90
N ARG A 285 -10.97 -32.62 11.14
CA ARG A 285 -12.11 -33.48 11.53
C ARG A 285 -13.45 -33.03 10.94
N TYR A 286 -13.69 -31.74 10.79
CA TYR A 286 -15.01 -31.21 10.44
C TYR A 286 -15.08 -30.47 9.10
N PHE A 287 -13.95 -30.10 8.52
CA PHE A 287 -13.91 -29.37 7.25
C PHE A 287 -13.12 -30.09 6.15
N ASP A 288 -12.47 -31.22 6.45
CA ASP A 288 -11.58 -31.95 5.53
C ASP A 288 -10.49 -31.04 4.92
N GLU A 289 -10.02 -30.08 5.72
CA GLU A 289 -9.03 -29.10 5.32
C GLU A 289 -7.77 -29.23 6.16
N ARG A 290 -6.60 -29.28 5.50
CA ARG A 290 -5.31 -29.20 6.19
C ARG A 290 -4.89 -27.75 6.39
N LEU A 291 -4.34 -27.46 7.56
CA LEU A 291 -3.94 -26.13 7.93
C LEU A 291 -2.65 -25.67 7.25
N VAL A 292 -2.71 -24.55 6.54
CA VAL A 292 -1.54 -23.80 6.06
C VAL A 292 -1.35 -22.58 6.97
N THR A 293 -1.04 -22.82 8.25
CA THR A 293 -0.89 -21.77 9.27
C THR A 293 0.36 -20.95 9.09
N SER A 294 1.52 -21.60 9.01
CA SER A 294 2.82 -20.93 9.13
C SER A 294 3.00 -19.79 8.11
N PRO A 295 2.81 -20.01 6.78
CA PRO A 295 2.89 -18.92 5.81
C PRO A 295 1.85 -17.82 6.00
N ARG A 296 0.60 -18.16 6.34
CA ARG A 296 -0.47 -17.17 6.52
C ARG A 296 -0.28 -16.32 7.76
N GLN A 297 0.14 -16.93 8.85
CA GLN A 297 0.42 -16.26 10.10
C GLN A 297 1.58 -15.29 9.92
N ARG A 298 2.67 -15.75 9.28
CA ARG A 298 3.82 -14.90 8.94
C ARG A 298 3.39 -13.74 8.06
N MET A 299 2.68 -13.99 6.96
CA MET A 299 2.12 -12.92 6.14
C MET A 299 1.30 -11.93 6.95
N GLY A 300 0.44 -12.41 7.86
CA GLY A 300 -0.41 -11.55 8.69
C GLY A 300 0.40 -10.63 9.59
N VAL A 301 1.38 -11.15 10.32
CA VAL A 301 2.22 -10.38 11.24
C VAL A 301 3.09 -9.39 10.48
N THR A 302 3.85 -9.87 9.51
CA THR A 302 4.82 -9.04 8.79
C THR A 302 4.12 -8.03 7.89
N GLY A 303 3.02 -8.43 7.25
CA GLY A 303 2.23 -7.53 6.43
C GLY A 303 1.58 -6.41 7.24
N ARG A 304 1.14 -6.71 8.48
CA ARG A 304 0.64 -5.70 9.43
C ARG A 304 1.75 -4.73 9.84
N GLN A 305 2.97 -5.22 10.09
CA GLN A 305 4.12 -4.37 10.43
C GLN A 305 4.45 -3.40 9.29
N VAL A 306 4.55 -3.89 8.05
CA VAL A 306 4.79 -3.06 6.86
C VAL A 306 3.70 -1.99 6.70
N LEU A 307 2.43 -2.34 6.88
CA LEU A 307 1.32 -1.38 6.80
C LEU A 307 1.33 -0.36 7.95
N ARG A 308 1.77 -0.74 9.15
CA ARG A 308 1.92 0.19 10.28
C ARG A 308 3.06 1.16 10.07
N TRP A 309 4.19 0.70 9.58
CA TRP A 309 5.29 1.57 9.18
C TRP A 309 4.85 2.57 8.11
N LEU A 310 4.05 2.12 7.14
CA LEU A 310 3.48 2.98 6.09
C LEU A 310 2.53 4.08 6.62
N ALA A 311 1.99 3.90 7.82
CA ALA A 311 1.11 4.87 8.44
C ALA A 311 1.87 6.08 9.01
N ALA A 312 3.15 5.91 9.32
CA ALA A 312 4.03 6.98 9.78
C ALA A 312 4.45 7.88 8.60
N PRO A 313 4.87 9.13 8.87
CA PRO A 313 5.33 10.05 7.83
C PRO A 313 6.68 9.67 7.21
N HIS A 314 7.25 8.50 7.52
CA HIS A 314 8.59 8.07 7.10
C HIS A 314 8.85 8.19 5.59
N ILE A 315 7.83 8.05 4.74
CA ILE A 315 7.96 8.17 3.27
C ILE A 315 8.15 9.61 2.80
N LEU A 316 7.68 10.56 3.59
CA LEU A 316 7.75 11.99 3.28
C LEU A 316 9.12 12.60 3.64
N GLU A 317 9.96 11.86 4.37
CA GLU A 317 11.29 12.34 4.77
C GLU A 317 12.18 12.64 3.56
N SER A 318 12.67 13.88 3.48
CA SER A 318 13.47 14.35 2.35
C SER A 318 14.85 13.69 2.31
N THR A 319 15.50 13.52 3.47
CA THR A 319 16.89 13.07 3.55
C THR A 319 17.02 11.56 3.30
N ARG A 320 18.11 11.17 2.61
CA ARG A 320 18.36 9.78 2.22
C ARG A 320 18.68 8.90 3.43
N SER A 321 19.61 9.32 4.27
CA SER A 321 20.08 8.55 5.43
C SER A 321 18.98 8.30 6.47
N GLU A 322 18.15 9.30 6.75
CA GLU A 322 16.98 9.18 7.64
C GLU A 322 15.97 8.18 7.09
N PHE A 323 15.64 8.28 5.80
CA PHE A 323 14.76 7.32 5.14
C PHE A 323 15.32 5.90 5.18
N GLU A 324 16.60 5.72 4.86
CA GLU A 324 17.24 4.40 4.90
C GLU A 324 17.24 3.80 6.33
N ALA A 325 17.50 4.61 7.35
CA ALA A 325 17.48 4.16 8.74
C ALA A 325 16.07 3.72 9.16
N LEU A 326 15.04 4.48 8.81
CA LEU A 326 13.65 4.15 9.09
C LEU A 326 13.17 2.94 8.27
N LEU A 327 13.64 2.78 7.03
CA LEU A 327 13.28 1.67 6.16
C LEU A 327 13.82 0.33 6.68
N LEU A 328 14.87 0.33 7.49
CA LEU A 328 15.46 -0.88 8.07
C LEU A 328 14.45 -1.65 8.93
N GLU A 329 13.52 -0.96 9.59
CA GLU A 329 12.47 -1.56 10.42
C GLU A 329 11.62 -2.58 9.66
N ILE A 330 11.39 -2.34 8.36
CA ILE A 330 10.56 -3.21 7.52
C ILE A 330 11.34 -4.08 6.54
N ALA A 331 12.68 -4.08 6.61
CA ALA A 331 13.51 -4.88 5.73
C ALA A 331 13.22 -6.39 5.86
N GLU A 332 13.33 -6.92 7.07
CA GLU A 332 13.05 -8.33 7.38
C GLU A 332 11.56 -8.67 7.27
N PRO A 333 10.62 -7.85 7.80
CA PRO A 333 9.19 -8.08 7.56
C PRO A 333 8.81 -8.19 6.08
N ALA A 334 9.35 -7.34 5.20
CA ALA A 334 9.05 -7.41 3.77
C ALA A 334 9.58 -8.69 3.12
N GLU A 335 10.79 -9.13 3.49
CA GLU A 335 11.40 -10.38 3.04
C GLU A 335 10.61 -11.62 3.50
N GLU A 336 10.26 -11.68 4.79
CA GLU A 336 9.44 -12.75 5.35
C GLU A 336 8.05 -12.79 4.69
N TRP A 337 7.46 -11.61 4.44
CA TRP A 337 6.17 -11.50 3.77
C TRP A 337 6.20 -12.09 2.36
N ILE A 338 7.19 -11.70 1.54
CA ILE A 338 7.34 -12.21 0.17
C ILE A 338 7.55 -13.71 0.19
N THR A 339 8.46 -14.20 1.03
CA THR A 339 8.77 -15.63 1.12
C THR A 339 7.52 -16.45 1.48
N SER A 340 6.73 -15.93 2.42
CA SER A 340 5.46 -16.55 2.80
C SER A 340 4.41 -16.48 1.69
N ALA A 341 4.31 -15.34 0.99
CA ALA A 341 3.39 -15.15 -0.14
C ALA A 341 3.74 -16.06 -1.33
N GLN A 342 5.04 -16.25 -1.62
CA GLN A 342 5.53 -17.16 -2.66
C GLN A 342 5.19 -18.61 -2.35
N SER A 343 5.36 -19.05 -1.09
CA SER A 343 5.01 -20.42 -0.68
C SER A 343 3.53 -20.75 -0.94
N MET A 344 2.68 -19.72 -0.94
CA MET A 344 1.25 -19.82 -1.22
C MET A 344 0.86 -19.42 -2.64
N ARG A 345 1.84 -19.14 -3.51
CA ARG A 345 1.64 -18.66 -4.90
C ARG A 345 0.76 -17.40 -4.98
N LEU A 346 0.86 -16.53 -3.98
CA LEU A 346 0.15 -15.26 -3.93
C LEU A 346 1.01 -14.10 -4.47
N ALA A 347 2.33 -14.25 -4.50
CA ALA A 347 3.23 -13.24 -5.04
C ALA A 347 4.40 -13.90 -5.76
N GLU A 348 4.93 -13.21 -6.76
CA GLU A 348 6.21 -13.54 -7.38
C GLU A 348 7.27 -12.56 -6.85
N ARG A 349 8.45 -13.09 -6.56
CA ARG A 349 9.61 -12.28 -6.19
C ARG A 349 10.19 -11.72 -7.47
N THR A 350 10.44 -10.42 -7.48
CA THR A 350 11.19 -9.82 -8.57
C THR A 350 12.61 -10.39 -8.53
N GLU A 351 12.96 -11.20 -9.53
CA GLU A 351 14.35 -11.62 -9.73
C GLU A 351 15.10 -10.48 -10.42
N VAL A 352 16.26 -10.11 -9.87
CA VAL A 352 17.23 -9.34 -10.64
C VAL A 352 17.72 -10.28 -11.73
N GLU A 353 17.58 -9.90 -13.00
CA GLU A 353 18.18 -10.62 -14.12
C GLU A 353 19.63 -10.88 -13.74
N ARG A 354 19.93 -12.15 -13.46
CA ARG A 354 21.21 -12.56 -12.89
C ARG A 354 22.23 -12.27 -13.98
N VAL A 355 22.88 -11.11 -13.92
CA VAL A 355 23.98 -10.76 -14.83
C VAL A 355 25.00 -11.86 -14.63
N LEU A 356 25.03 -12.80 -15.58
CA LEU A 356 26.03 -13.86 -15.59
C LEU A 356 27.39 -13.16 -15.61
N PRO A 357 28.39 -13.67 -14.86
CA PRO A 357 29.75 -13.18 -14.97
C PRO A 357 30.15 -13.16 -16.45
N TRP A 358 30.79 -12.07 -16.87
CA TRP A 358 31.12 -11.68 -18.24
C TRP A 358 31.96 -12.71 -19.06
N ASP A 359 32.26 -13.90 -18.54
CA ASP A 359 33.12 -14.89 -19.18
C ASP A 359 32.35 -16.10 -19.74
N ALA A 360 31.37 -15.83 -20.60
CA ALA A 360 30.83 -16.84 -21.51
C ALA A 360 30.55 -16.23 -22.89
N HIS A 361 31.60 -15.72 -23.54
CA HIS A 361 31.61 -15.59 -24.98
C HIS A 361 31.35 -16.99 -25.60
N ARG A 362 30.10 -17.28 -25.93
CA ARG A 362 29.81 -18.26 -26.98
C ARG A 362 30.47 -17.73 -28.26
N PRO A 363 31.40 -18.46 -28.90
CA PRO A 363 31.85 -18.08 -30.22
C PRO A 363 30.63 -18.15 -31.15
N VAL A 364 30.33 -17.02 -31.79
CA VAL A 364 29.34 -16.93 -32.86
C VAL A 364 29.87 -17.76 -34.02
N GLY A 365 29.47 -19.03 -34.05
CA GLY A 365 29.91 -20.01 -35.02
C GLY A 365 28.84 -20.26 -36.07
N VAL A 366 29.11 -19.72 -37.27
CA VAL A 366 28.87 -20.34 -38.58
C VAL A 366 27.43 -20.71 -38.94
N ALA A 367 26.87 -19.93 -39.88
CA ALA A 367 25.66 -20.26 -40.62
C ALA A 367 25.79 -21.63 -41.32
N ALA A 368 24.81 -22.50 -41.10
CA ALA A 368 24.59 -23.71 -41.91
C ALA A 368 23.37 -23.52 -42.82
N PRO A 369 23.38 -24.08 -44.04
CA PRO A 369 22.56 -23.60 -45.15
C PRO A 369 21.11 -24.12 -45.13
N HIS A 370 20.24 -23.30 -45.71
CA HIS A 370 18.86 -23.61 -46.08
C HIS A 370 18.77 -24.95 -46.85
N GLN A 371 18.06 -25.93 -46.29
CA GLN A 371 17.45 -27.00 -47.07
C GLN A 371 15.93 -26.82 -47.05
N GLY A 372 15.39 -26.59 -48.24
CA GLY A 372 13.96 -26.45 -48.48
C GLY A 372 13.22 -27.76 -48.25
N GLY A 373 12.22 -27.72 -47.37
CA GLY A 373 11.22 -28.76 -47.19
C GLY A 373 9.84 -28.18 -47.41
N GLN A 374 9.23 -28.53 -48.54
CA GLN A 374 7.85 -28.22 -48.91
C GLN A 374 6.87 -28.67 -47.81
N PHE A 375 5.94 -27.79 -47.41
CA PHE A 375 4.72 -28.21 -46.73
C PHE A 375 3.48 -27.65 -47.42
N LYS A 376 2.54 -28.57 -47.67
CA LYS A 376 1.34 -28.44 -48.49
C LYS A 376 0.19 -27.75 -47.73
N GLY A 377 -0.49 -26.87 -48.45
CA GLY A 377 -1.93 -26.57 -48.50
C GLY A 377 -2.86 -26.75 -47.28
N GLY A 378 -3.54 -25.66 -46.91
CA GLY A 378 -4.81 -25.64 -46.19
C GLY A 378 -5.26 -24.19 -45.87
N PRO A 379 -6.44 -23.71 -46.32
CA PRO A 379 -6.74 -22.28 -46.38
C PRO A 379 -7.26 -21.71 -45.05
N ARG A 380 -6.71 -20.57 -44.62
CA ARG A 380 -7.31 -19.70 -43.60
C ARG A 380 -7.94 -18.48 -44.26
N THR A 381 -9.25 -18.42 -44.21
CA THR A 381 -10.10 -17.30 -44.59
C THR A 381 -9.76 -16.05 -43.77
N HIS A 382 -9.31 -14.99 -44.43
CA HIS A 382 -9.30 -13.63 -43.90
C HIS A 382 -10.56 -12.90 -44.37
N ALA A 383 -11.49 -12.63 -43.45
CA ALA A 383 -12.61 -11.74 -43.69
C ALA A 383 -12.25 -10.33 -43.17
N PHE A 384 -12.03 -9.40 -44.11
CA PHE A 384 -12.09 -7.97 -43.86
C PHE A 384 -13.56 -7.54 -43.73
N ALA A 385 -13.89 -6.73 -42.72
CA ALA A 385 -15.11 -5.94 -42.72
C ALA A 385 -14.76 -4.44 -42.69
N LYS A 386 -15.13 -3.76 -43.77
CA LYS A 386 -15.03 -2.31 -43.97
C LYS A 386 -16.07 -1.57 -43.13
N ARG A 387 -15.57 -0.55 -42.42
CA ARG A 387 -15.99 0.87 -42.38
C ARG A 387 -17.35 1.25 -43.00
N GLY A 388 -18.18 1.91 -42.18
CA GLY A 388 -19.29 2.80 -42.55
C GLY A 388 -20.23 2.94 -41.34
N GLY A 389 -20.66 4.10 -40.85
CA GLY A 389 -20.53 5.48 -41.26
C GLY A 389 -21.31 6.35 -40.27
N LEU A 390 -20.91 7.61 -40.19
CA LEU A 390 -21.47 8.78 -39.50
C LEU A 390 -22.98 8.74 -39.16
N GLY A 391 -23.31 9.10 -37.91
CA GLY A 391 -24.64 9.51 -37.47
C GLY A 391 -24.54 10.73 -36.55
N VAL A 392 -25.05 11.86 -37.04
CA VAL A 392 -24.93 13.22 -36.52
C VAL A 392 -25.87 13.45 -35.32
N TYR A 393 -25.35 14.09 -34.25
CA TYR A 393 -26.14 14.63 -33.15
C TYR A 393 -26.90 15.89 -33.60
N LYS A 394 -28.23 15.91 -33.40
CA LYS A 394 -29.05 17.12 -33.59
C LYS A 394 -30.21 17.17 -32.58
N GLY A 395 -30.27 18.27 -31.83
CA GLY A 395 -31.51 18.94 -31.46
C GLY A 395 -32.28 18.42 -30.24
N SER A 396 -31.98 18.99 -29.07
CA SER A 396 -32.90 19.09 -27.94
C SER A 396 -34.12 19.95 -28.31
N GLY A 397 -35.31 19.35 -28.33
CA GLY A 397 -36.60 20.02 -28.50
C GLY A 397 -37.45 19.90 -27.23
N VAL A 398 -37.83 21.06 -26.70
CA VAL A 398 -38.81 21.26 -25.61
C VAL A 398 -40.20 20.79 -26.07
N PRO A 399 -41.10 20.39 -25.14
CA PRO A 399 -42.32 21.18 -25.03
C PRO A 399 -42.69 21.53 -23.58
N ALA A 400 -43.27 22.72 -23.44
CA ALA A 400 -43.91 23.24 -22.25
C ALA A 400 -45.42 22.89 -22.24
N VAL A 401 -46.08 23.32 -21.14
CA VAL A 401 -47.53 23.43 -20.84
C VAL A 401 -48.18 22.08 -20.40
N VAL A 402 -49.02 21.95 -19.36
CA VAL A 402 -50.02 22.83 -18.73
C VAL A 402 -50.27 22.47 -17.25
N ASN A 403 -50.58 23.50 -16.46
CA ASN A 403 -51.19 23.50 -15.12
C ASN A 403 -52.44 22.63 -14.96
N GLY A 404 -52.66 22.12 -13.75
CA GLY A 404 -53.96 21.57 -13.32
C GLY A 404 -54.03 21.28 -11.82
N ALA A 405 -54.35 22.30 -11.03
CA ALA A 405 -54.77 22.15 -9.63
C ALA A 405 -56.27 21.84 -9.56
N ARG A 406 -56.65 20.88 -8.71
CA ARG A 406 -57.86 20.82 -7.83
C ARG A 406 -58.17 19.37 -7.42
N ARG A 407 -57.89 19.01 -6.17
CA ARG A 407 -58.87 18.89 -5.08
C ARG A 407 -58.15 18.67 -3.76
#